data_AF-A0A2G9U7B4-F1
#
_entry.id   AF-A0A2G9U7B4-F1
#
_cell.length_a   1.000
_cell.length_b   1.000
_cell.length_c   1.000
_cell.angle_alpha   90.00
_cell.angle_beta   90.00
_cell.angle_gamma   90.00
#
_symmetry.space_group_name_H-M   'P 1'
#
loop_
_entity.id
_entity.type
_entity.pdbx_description
1 polymer ?
#
loop_
_entity_poly.entity_id
_entity_poly.type
_entity_poly.pdbx_seq_one_letter_code
_entity_poly.pdbx_strand_id
1 'polypeptide(L)'
;MQPRCRADLVANSPNAFDNKYQDVPHIDFSLGNRHEWGGVGRGTFYYMISRNLGPELGGAVGILFYLGTTVAASMYLTGAVEIFLLYIMPQAKMFESIYNNFRLFGSGLLLLVGLIVLAGVKVVNKFALPLVFVVLSCIFSSFLGAFVKFNGSDSLNMRKRALEGNYGFHRAPRAIECRYEEGRAIKGFSSGAFFDNLWPKHTRAGDMLSKDPKDKSDRTRSSGYYVFADSTTSFMILIGVFFPSATGIMAGSNRSGNLRDASRSIPLGTLAAQITTSV
;
A
#
# COMPACT_ATOMS: atom_id res chain seq x y z
N MET A 1 -46.76 16.44 53.60
CA MET A 1 -47.18 15.03 53.63
C MET A 1 -46.80 14.39 52.30
N GLN A 2 -45.86 13.44 52.32
CA GLN A 2 -45.50 12.59 51.16
C GLN A 2 -46.69 11.72 50.74
N PRO A 3 -46.73 11.25 49.48
CA PRO A 3 -47.35 9.97 49.16
C PRO A 3 -46.31 8.97 48.64
N ARG A 4 -45.98 8.04 49.54
CA ARG A 4 -45.84 6.58 49.37
C ARG A 4 -45.18 6.05 48.09
N CYS A 5 -43.97 5.53 48.25
CA CYS A 5 -43.48 4.39 47.49
C CYS A 5 -44.37 3.17 47.77
N ARG A 6 -44.92 2.55 46.70
CA ARG A 6 -45.45 1.18 46.74
C ARG A 6 -44.54 0.34 45.86
N ALA A 7 -43.82 -0.58 46.51
CA ALA A 7 -43.11 -1.65 45.83
C ALA A 7 -44.15 -2.73 45.51
N ASP A 8 -44.49 -2.88 44.23
CA ASP A 8 -45.18 -4.06 43.74
C ASP A 8 -44.16 -4.89 42.95
N LEU A 9 -43.81 -6.05 43.53
CA LEU A 9 -43.05 -7.14 42.94
C LEU A 9 -43.78 -7.61 41.67
N VAL A 10 -43.23 -7.31 40.49
CA VAL A 10 -43.66 -7.95 39.24
C VAL A 10 -42.73 -9.13 38.96
N ALA A 11 -43.37 -10.29 38.90
CA ALA A 11 -42.83 -11.60 38.73
C ALA A 11 -41.87 -11.71 37.53
N ASN A 12 -40.88 -12.58 37.75
CA ASN A 12 -40.00 -13.18 36.77
C ASN A 12 -40.83 -13.74 35.60
N SER A 13 -40.83 -13.05 34.45
CA SER A 13 -41.37 -13.54 33.19
C SER A 13 -40.19 -13.68 32.21
N PRO A 14 -39.90 -14.88 31.69
CA PRO A 14 -38.70 -15.13 30.88
C PRO A 14 -38.75 -14.51 29.47
N ASN A 15 -39.76 -13.69 29.15
CA ASN A 15 -40.07 -13.29 27.77
C ASN A 15 -39.77 -11.81 27.45
N ALA A 16 -39.00 -11.11 28.31
CA ALA A 16 -38.67 -9.69 28.07
C ALA A 16 -37.43 -9.46 27.17
N PHE A 17 -36.74 -10.52 26.74
CA PHE A 17 -35.56 -10.42 25.87
C PHE A 17 -35.88 -10.57 24.37
N ASP A 18 -37.02 -11.18 24.00
CA ASP A 18 -37.36 -11.46 22.59
C ASP A 18 -38.00 -10.27 21.86
N ASN A 19 -38.57 -9.30 22.58
CA ASN A 19 -39.31 -8.19 21.97
C ASN A 19 -38.46 -6.97 21.55
N LYS A 20 -37.13 -7.06 21.66
CA LYS A 20 -36.21 -6.01 21.17
C LYS A 20 -35.52 -6.35 19.84
N TYR A 21 -35.78 -7.55 19.31
CA TYR A 21 -35.21 -8.06 18.06
C TYR A 21 -36.25 -8.23 16.94
N GLN A 22 -37.48 -7.77 17.11
CA GLN A 22 -38.51 -7.81 16.05
C GLN A 22 -38.48 -6.61 15.09
N ASP A 23 -37.63 -5.60 15.35
CA ASP A 23 -37.41 -4.46 14.45
C ASP A 23 -36.09 -4.59 13.65
N VAL A 24 -35.72 -5.81 13.25
CA VAL A 24 -34.74 -5.98 12.16
C VAL A 24 -35.49 -5.87 10.83
N PRO A 25 -35.20 -4.89 9.97
CA PRO A 25 -35.78 -4.87 8.63
C PRO A 25 -35.34 -6.14 7.90
N HIS A 26 -36.31 -6.99 7.57
CA HIS A 26 -36.10 -8.14 6.70
C HIS A 26 -35.52 -7.64 5.37
N ILE A 27 -34.34 -8.14 5.01
CA ILE A 27 -33.69 -7.86 3.73
C ILE A 27 -34.39 -8.75 2.70
N ASP A 28 -35.47 -8.23 2.10
CA ASP A 28 -36.13 -8.90 0.98
C ASP A 28 -35.31 -8.63 -0.29
N PHE A 29 -34.63 -9.68 -0.80
CA PHE A 29 -33.74 -9.60 -1.97
C PHE A 29 -34.51 -9.66 -3.31
N SER A 30 -35.80 -9.36 -3.30
CA SER A 30 -36.64 -9.41 -4.50
C SER A 30 -36.76 -8.02 -5.14
N LEU A 31 -36.11 -7.87 -6.30
CA LEU A 31 -36.38 -6.94 -7.40
C LEU A 31 -37.28 -5.72 -7.10
N GLY A 32 -36.69 -4.52 -7.17
CA GLY A 32 -37.32 -3.45 -7.97
C GLY A 32 -37.80 -2.17 -7.30
N ASN A 33 -37.60 -1.92 -6.00
CA ASN A 33 -38.00 -0.64 -5.40
C ASN A 33 -36.81 0.20 -4.91
N ARG A 34 -36.43 1.18 -5.74
CA ARG A 34 -35.32 2.11 -5.56
C ARG A 34 -35.56 3.21 -4.49
N HIS A 35 -36.53 3.03 -3.60
CA HIS A 35 -37.02 4.10 -2.70
C HIS A 35 -36.95 3.81 -1.19
N GLU A 36 -36.50 2.62 -0.77
CA GLU A 36 -36.43 2.27 0.67
C GLU A 36 -35.02 2.24 1.26
N TRP A 37 -34.02 2.79 0.56
CA TRP A 37 -32.79 3.20 1.25
C TRP A 37 -33.11 4.47 2.02
N GLY A 38 -33.55 4.32 3.27
CA GLY A 38 -33.75 5.41 4.22
C GLY A 38 -32.63 6.43 4.05
N GLY A 39 -33.02 7.68 3.74
CA GLY A 39 -32.14 8.68 3.13
C GLY A 39 -30.73 8.65 3.72
N VAL A 40 -29.72 8.55 2.84
CA VAL A 40 -28.30 8.42 3.20
C VAL A 40 -27.98 9.43 4.30
N GLY A 41 -27.97 8.94 5.53
CA GLY A 41 -27.84 9.82 6.68
C GLY A 41 -26.48 10.47 6.62
N ARG A 42 -26.43 11.78 6.92
CA ARG A 42 -25.17 12.52 7.02
C ARG A 42 -24.29 11.84 8.07
N GLY A 43 -23.31 11.04 7.63
CA GLY A 43 -22.50 10.22 8.52
C GLY A 43 -21.41 9.45 7.79
N THR A 44 -20.36 9.10 8.53
CA THR A 44 -19.23 8.30 8.01
C THR A 44 -19.70 6.93 7.50
N PHE A 45 -18.85 6.23 6.75
CA PHE A 45 -19.12 4.88 6.24
C PHE A 45 -19.66 3.91 7.31
N TYR A 46 -19.09 3.95 8.52
CA TYR A 46 -19.56 3.13 9.65
C TYR A 46 -21.03 3.40 9.99
N TYR A 47 -21.45 4.66 9.98
CA TYR A 47 -22.83 5.05 10.25
C TYR A 47 -23.78 4.55 9.16
N MET A 48 -23.31 4.52 7.91
CA MET A 48 -24.08 3.97 6.80
C MET A 48 -24.22 2.43 6.92
N ILE A 49 -23.17 1.71 7.31
CA ILE A 49 -23.22 0.25 7.50
C ILE A 49 -24.08 -0.14 8.68
N SER A 50 -23.87 0.47 9.85
CA SER A 50 -24.54 0.05 11.09
C SER A 50 -26.06 0.21 11.04
N ARG A 51 -26.56 1.13 10.21
CA ARG A 51 -27.99 1.30 9.96
C ARG A 51 -28.59 0.27 9.01
N ASN A 52 -27.81 -0.25 8.05
CA ASN A 52 -28.32 -1.19 7.05
C ASN A 52 -28.10 -2.66 7.45
N LEU A 53 -27.04 -2.94 8.22
CA LEU A 53 -26.62 -4.30 8.60
C LEU A 53 -26.80 -4.60 10.09
N GLY A 54 -27.30 -3.64 10.86
CA GLY A 54 -27.49 -3.75 12.30
C GLY A 54 -26.23 -3.37 13.11
N PRO A 55 -26.41 -3.11 14.42
CA PRO A 55 -25.35 -2.64 15.31
C PRO A 55 -24.23 -3.67 15.53
N GLU A 56 -24.57 -4.97 15.53
CA GLU A 56 -23.63 -6.07 15.75
C GLU A 56 -22.61 -6.18 14.61
N LEU A 57 -23.11 -6.23 13.36
CA LEU A 57 -22.25 -6.32 12.17
C LEU A 57 -21.53 -4.99 11.89
N GLY A 58 -22.22 -3.86 12.12
CA GLY A 58 -21.60 -2.53 12.02
C GLY A 58 -20.41 -2.39 12.97
N GLY A 59 -20.59 -2.77 14.25
CA GLY A 59 -19.54 -2.75 15.27
C GLY A 59 -18.31 -3.58 14.89
N ALA A 60 -18.52 -4.83 14.46
CA ALA A 60 -17.42 -5.72 14.05
C ALA A 60 -16.63 -5.16 12.87
N VAL A 61 -17.31 -4.71 11.80
CA VAL A 61 -16.67 -4.11 10.62
C VAL A 61 -15.95 -2.81 10.97
N GLY A 62 -16.51 -2.00 11.87
CA GLY A 62 -15.91 -0.76 12.34
C GLY A 62 -14.57 -0.96 13.06
N ILE A 63 -14.50 -1.93 13.98
CA ILE A 63 -13.26 -2.26 14.70
C ILE A 63 -12.19 -2.76 13.72
N LEU A 64 -12.57 -3.64 12.78
CA LEU A 64 -11.65 -4.14 11.76
C LEU A 64 -11.09 -3.00 10.90
N PHE A 65 -11.95 -2.05 10.50
CA PHE A 65 -11.53 -0.90 9.71
C PHE A 65 -10.62 0.07 10.49
N TYR A 66 -10.92 0.30 11.77
CA TYR A 66 -10.07 1.12 12.65
C TYR A 66 -8.66 0.54 12.78
N LEU A 67 -8.53 -0.76 13.03
CA LEU A 67 -7.24 -1.43 13.11
C LEU A 67 -6.50 -1.40 11.76
N GLY A 68 -7.20 -1.67 10.66
CA GLY A 68 -6.62 -1.63 9.32
C GLY A 68 -6.06 -0.26 8.94
N THR A 69 -6.81 0.81 9.21
CA THR A 69 -6.35 2.19 8.94
C THR A 69 -5.20 2.61 9.87
N THR A 70 -5.18 2.13 11.12
CA THR A 70 -4.07 2.37 12.06
C THR A 70 -2.76 1.71 11.58
N VAL A 71 -2.84 0.45 11.12
CA VAL A 71 -1.68 -0.25 10.55
C VAL A 71 -1.22 0.41 9.25
N ALA A 72 -2.15 0.82 8.39
CA ALA A 72 -1.83 1.55 7.16
C ALA A 72 -1.13 2.89 7.43
N ALA A 73 -1.54 3.63 8.45
CA ALA A 73 -0.86 4.85 8.86
C ALA A 73 0.60 4.59 9.26
N SER A 74 0.85 3.52 10.03
CA SER A 74 2.22 3.10 10.36
C SER A 74 3.06 2.79 9.12
N MET A 75 2.48 2.05 8.16
CA MET A 75 3.13 1.73 6.88
C MET A 75 3.53 2.99 6.10
N TYR A 76 2.63 3.99 6.00
CA TYR A 76 2.93 5.25 5.32
C TYR A 76 4.05 6.04 6.00
N LEU A 77 4.08 6.06 7.34
CA LEU A 77 5.14 6.72 8.09
C LEU A 77 6.50 6.03 7.88
N THR A 78 6.55 4.69 7.94
CA THR A 78 7.80 3.95 7.68
C THR A 78 8.31 4.18 6.26
N GLY A 79 7.41 4.19 5.26
CA GLY A 79 7.78 4.51 3.88
C GLY A 79 8.33 5.94 3.71
N ALA A 80 7.75 6.92 4.41
CA ALA A 80 8.26 8.28 4.40
C ALA A 80 9.68 8.39 5.01
N VAL A 81 9.95 7.65 6.09
CA VAL A 81 11.27 7.58 6.72
C VAL A 81 12.30 6.90 5.81
N GLU A 82 11.90 5.84 5.09
CA GLU A 82 12.76 5.19 4.10
C GLU A 82 13.19 6.17 3.00
N ILE A 83 12.22 6.90 2.42
CA ILE A 83 12.49 7.90 1.38
C ILE A 83 13.43 8.99 1.92
N PHE A 84 13.17 9.47 3.12
CA PHE A 84 13.97 10.51 3.76
C PHE A 84 15.42 10.08 4.02
N LEU A 85 15.63 8.91 4.63
CA LEU A 85 16.96 8.43 5.03
C LEU A 85 17.79 7.84 3.90
N LEU A 86 17.17 7.28 2.86
CA LEU A 86 17.91 6.65 1.76
C LEU A 86 18.14 7.59 0.59
N TYR A 87 17.19 8.50 0.31
CA TYR A 87 17.22 9.30 -0.92
C TYR A 87 17.40 10.79 -0.70
N ILE A 88 16.85 11.37 0.38
CA ILE A 88 16.95 12.83 0.62
C ILE A 88 18.22 13.17 1.40
N MET A 89 18.41 12.57 2.58
CA MET A 89 19.52 12.89 3.50
C MET A 89 20.19 11.61 4.04
N PRO A 90 21.02 10.92 3.23
CA PRO A 90 21.70 9.70 3.67
C PRO A 90 22.72 9.93 4.78
N GLN A 91 23.18 11.17 4.98
CA GLN A 91 24.11 11.54 6.05
C GLN A 91 23.43 11.65 7.43
N ALA A 92 22.10 11.69 7.50
CA ALA A 92 21.36 11.77 8.77
C ALA A 92 21.32 10.46 9.56
N LYS A 93 21.90 9.36 9.03
CA LYS A 93 21.98 8.07 9.70
C LYS A 93 22.92 8.16 10.91
N MET A 94 22.35 8.06 12.11
CA MET A 94 23.12 8.17 13.36
C MET A 94 23.64 6.83 13.88
N PHE A 95 22.93 5.73 13.58
CA PHE A 95 23.33 4.38 14.00
C PHE A 95 23.87 3.57 12.82
N GLU A 96 24.79 2.64 13.10
CA GLU A 96 25.27 1.67 12.11
C GLU A 96 24.15 0.71 11.67
N SER A 97 23.29 0.29 12.60
CA SER A 97 22.12 -0.54 12.29
C SER A 97 21.01 0.29 11.64
N ILE A 98 20.65 -0.06 10.41
CA ILE A 98 19.55 0.57 9.69
C ILE A 98 18.23 0.51 10.48
N TYR A 99 17.95 -0.61 11.15
CA TYR A 99 16.71 -0.80 11.92
C TYR A 99 16.57 0.19 13.08
N ASN A 100 17.68 0.54 13.75
CA ASN A 100 17.65 1.51 14.85
C ASN A 100 17.36 2.93 14.34
N ASN A 101 17.89 3.29 13.16
CA ASN A 101 17.56 4.56 12.52
C ASN A 101 16.06 4.63 12.18
N PHE A 102 15.49 3.57 11.61
CA PHE A 102 14.07 3.51 11.29
C PHE A 102 13.17 3.68 12.53
N ARG A 103 13.53 3.09 13.68
CA ARG A 103 12.77 3.24 14.93
C ARG A 103 12.83 4.67 15.49
N LEU A 104 14.00 5.30 15.44
CA LEU A 104 14.18 6.66 15.94
C LEU A 104 13.42 7.67 15.08
N PHE A 105 13.68 7.69 13.77
CA PHE A 105 13.03 8.63 12.86
C PHE A 105 11.54 8.33 12.69
N GLY A 106 11.13 7.05 12.74
CA GLY A 106 9.73 6.64 12.72
C GLY A 106 8.95 7.15 13.93
N SER A 107 9.47 7.00 15.15
CA SER A 107 8.80 7.49 16.37
C SER A 107 8.78 9.02 16.43
N GLY A 108 9.85 9.69 15.99
CA GLY A 108 9.88 11.15 15.85
C GLY A 108 8.85 11.68 14.85
N LEU A 109 8.74 11.07 13.66
CA LEU A 109 7.76 11.46 12.65
C LEU A 109 6.33 11.19 13.12
N LEU A 110 6.08 10.08 13.83
CA LEU A 110 4.78 9.78 14.43
C LEU A 110 4.35 10.85 15.43
N LEU A 111 5.24 11.27 16.32
CA LEU A 111 4.96 12.32 17.29
C LEU A 111 4.64 13.64 16.57
N LEU A 112 5.44 14.01 15.57
CA LEU A 112 5.24 15.24 14.79
C LEU A 112 3.89 15.25 14.05
N VAL A 113 3.55 14.16 13.35
CA VAL A 113 2.25 14.04 12.67
C VAL A 113 1.11 14.03 13.70
N GLY A 114 1.29 13.37 14.84
CA GLY A 114 0.33 13.39 15.94
C GLY A 114 0.06 14.79 16.47
N LEU A 115 1.09 15.61 16.71
CA LEU A 115 0.96 17.00 17.12
C LEU A 115 0.24 17.86 16.07
N ILE A 116 0.52 17.66 14.78
CA ILE A 116 -0.17 18.37 13.70
C ILE A 116 -1.67 18.07 13.70
N VAL A 117 -2.05 16.80 13.88
CA VAL A 117 -3.46 16.40 13.94
C VAL A 117 -4.14 17.00 15.18
N LEU A 118 -3.46 17.05 16.33
CA LEU A 118 -3.97 17.67 17.56
C LEU A 118 -4.12 19.19 17.43
N ALA A 119 -3.22 19.88 16.72
CA ALA A 119 -3.29 21.33 16.50
C ALA A 119 -4.50 21.74 15.63
N GLY A 120 -5.01 20.84 14.79
CA GLY A 120 -6.31 20.98 14.14
C GLY A 120 -6.38 20.48 12.70
N VAL A 121 -7.38 19.64 12.42
CA VAL A 121 -7.62 19.03 11.10
C VAL A 121 -8.00 20.01 9.99
N LYS A 122 -8.36 21.26 10.32
CA LYS A 122 -8.73 22.29 9.33
C LYS A 122 -7.53 22.65 8.44
N VAL A 123 -6.34 22.72 9.02
CA VAL A 123 -5.09 23.01 8.29
C VAL A 123 -4.80 21.88 7.30
N VAL A 124 -4.92 20.62 7.77
CA VAL A 124 -4.70 19.42 6.96
C VAL A 124 -5.63 19.39 5.74
N ASN A 125 -6.92 19.71 5.94
CA ASN A 125 -7.89 19.70 4.84
C ASN A 125 -7.64 20.80 3.80
N LYS A 126 -6.98 21.90 4.16
CA LYS A 126 -6.59 22.96 3.21
C LYS A 126 -5.49 22.49 2.26
N PHE A 127 -4.56 21.65 2.74
CA PHE A 127 -3.47 21.10 1.94
C PHE A 127 -3.85 19.84 1.14
N ALA A 128 -5.04 19.27 1.36
CA ALA A 128 -5.46 18.05 0.68
C ALA A 128 -5.55 18.20 -0.86
N LEU A 129 -6.05 19.33 -1.37
CA LEU A 129 -6.19 19.55 -2.82
C LEU A 129 -4.83 19.71 -3.54
N PRO A 130 -3.90 20.56 -3.08
CA PRO A 130 -2.55 20.62 -3.67
C PRO A 130 -1.83 19.28 -3.73
N LEU A 131 -1.98 18.42 -2.71
CA LEU A 131 -1.35 17.09 -2.70
C LEU A 131 -1.81 16.20 -3.85
N VAL A 132 -3.08 16.28 -4.25
CA VAL A 132 -3.59 15.53 -5.42
C VAL A 132 -2.89 15.98 -6.70
N PHE A 133 -2.68 17.29 -6.89
CA PHE A 133 -1.95 17.80 -8.06
C PHE A 133 -0.51 17.31 -8.09
N VAL A 134 0.17 17.24 -6.95
CA VAL A 134 1.53 16.69 -6.86
C VAL A 134 1.55 15.24 -7.31
N VAL A 135 0.64 14.40 -6.81
CA VAL A 135 0.56 12.99 -7.21
C VAL A 135 0.29 12.84 -8.71
N LEU A 136 -0.67 13.59 -9.25
CA LEU A 136 -0.95 13.57 -10.70
C LEU A 136 0.25 14.01 -11.53
N SER A 137 1.01 15.01 -11.07
CA SER A 137 2.22 15.47 -11.75
C SER A 137 3.34 14.40 -11.74
N CYS A 138 3.48 13.64 -10.64
CA CYS A 138 4.43 12.52 -10.55
C CYS A 138 4.05 11.39 -11.51
N ILE A 139 2.76 11.06 -11.60
CA ILE A 139 2.25 10.04 -12.54
C ILE A 139 2.52 10.49 -13.98
N PHE A 140 2.18 11.74 -14.32
CA PHE A 140 2.42 12.29 -15.66
C PHE A 140 3.90 12.33 -16.03
N SER A 141 4.78 12.72 -15.10
CA SER A 141 6.23 12.70 -15.30
C SER A 141 6.77 11.30 -15.59
N SER A 142 6.23 10.28 -14.90
CA SER A 142 6.61 8.88 -15.11
C SER A 142 6.26 8.41 -16.53
N PHE A 143 5.07 8.77 -17.04
CA PHE A 143 4.67 8.48 -18.42
C PHE A 143 5.55 9.22 -19.43
N LEU A 144 5.77 10.54 -19.25
CA LEU A 144 6.65 11.32 -20.13
C LEU A 144 8.07 10.73 -20.19
N GLY A 145 8.62 10.32 -19.05
CA GLY A 145 9.94 9.69 -18.98
C GLY A 145 10.03 8.42 -19.83
N ALA A 146 8.98 7.58 -19.82
CA ALA A 146 8.92 6.38 -20.64
C ALA A 146 8.90 6.69 -22.14
N PHE A 147 8.16 7.73 -22.57
CA PHE A 147 8.10 8.13 -23.99
C PHE A 147 9.37 8.83 -24.48
N VAL A 148 9.98 9.70 -23.66
CA VAL A 148 11.21 10.42 -24.04
C VAL A 148 12.39 9.45 -24.23
N LYS A 149 12.44 8.36 -23.48
CA LYS A 149 13.50 7.32 -23.57
C LYS A 149 13.07 6.09 -24.36
N PHE A 150 12.28 6.27 -25.42
CA PHE A 150 11.78 5.17 -26.25
C PHE A 150 12.89 4.26 -26.81
N ASN A 151 14.02 4.86 -27.24
CA ASN A 151 15.20 4.15 -27.77
C ASN A 151 16.27 3.81 -26.70
N GLY A 152 15.94 4.00 -25.42
CA GLY A 152 16.86 3.77 -24.30
C GLY A 152 17.68 5.00 -23.90
N SER A 153 18.45 4.86 -22.81
CA SER A 153 19.36 5.90 -22.31
C SER A 153 20.75 5.33 -22.08
N ASP A 154 21.77 5.98 -22.62
CA ASP A 154 23.19 5.68 -22.38
C ASP A 154 23.72 6.27 -21.06
N SER A 155 22.92 7.10 -20.39
CA SER A 155 23.33 7.78 -19.14
C SER A 155 23.38 6.85 -17.93
N LEU A 156 22.78 5.66 -18.01
CA LEU A 156 22.70 4.69 -16.93
C LEU A 156 23.25 3.36 -17.44
N ASN A 157 24.55 3.17 -17.23
CA ASN A 157 25.25 1.94 -17.59
C ASN A 157 25.37 1.03 -16.35
N MET A 158 24.94 -0.23 -16.51
CA MET A 158 25.21 -1.31 -15.58
C MET A 158 26.45 -2.06 -16.04
N ARG A 159 27.41 -2.24 -15.14
CA ARG A 159 28.56 -3.11 -15.38
C ARG A 159 28.14 -4.56 -15.23
N LYS A 160 28.36 -5.34 -16.28
CA LYS A 160 28.28 -6.80 -16.27
C LYS A 160 29.68 -7.37 -16.33
N ARG A 161 29.85 -8.55 -15.75
CA ARG A 161 31.11 -9.30 -15.88
C ARG A 161 31.01 -10.16 -17.14
N ALA A 162 31.93 -9.97 -18.08
CA ALA A 162 32.22 -10.92 -19.14
C ALA A 162 33.45 -11.72 -18.73
N LEU A 163 33.32 -13.04 -18.67
CA LEU A 163 34.44 -13.95 -18.40
C LEU A 163 35.04 -14.36 -19.75
N GLU A 164 36.16 -13.74 -20.12
CA GLU A 164 36.89 -14.11 -21.33
C GLU A 164 37.99 -15.11 -20.94
N GLY A 165 37.72 -16.40 -21.17
CA GLY A 165 38.67 -17.48 -20.92
C GLY A 165 39.60 -17.65 -22.11
N ASN A 166 40.89 -17.32 -21.96
CA ASN A 166 41.89 -17.65 -22.98
C ASN A 166 42.24 -19.15 -22.85
N TYR A 167 41.58 -19.99 -23.63
CA TYR A 167 41.81 -21.44 -23.62
C TYR A 167 43.10 -21.79 -24.35
N GLY A 168 44.22 -21.75 -23.63
CA GLY A 168 45.45 -22.41 -24.04
C GLY A 168 45.27 -23.93 -23.96
N PHE A 169 45.38 -24.62 -25.09
CA PHE A 169 45.46 -26.08 -25.17
C PHE A 169 46.55 -26.57 -24.19
N HIS A 170 46.16 -27.42 -23.22
CA HIS A 170 46.99 -28.11 -22.20
C HIS A 170 47.41 -27.43 -20.87
N ARG A 171 46.81 -26.33 -20.40
CA ARG A 171 47.06 -25.93 -18.98
C ARG A 171 45.86 -25.25 -18.32
N ALA A 172 45.66 -25.56 -17.03
CA ALA A 172 44.70 -24.87 -16.18
C ALA A 172 44.87 -23.33 -16.31
N PRO A 173 43.77 -22.56 -16.32
CA PRO A 173 43.79 -21.14 -16.70
C PRO A 173 44.70 -20.33 -15.76
N ARG A 174 45.68 -19.60 -16.34
CA ARG A 174 46.64 -18.79 -15.57
C ARG A 174 46.10 -17.47 -15.05
N ALA A 175 45.02 -16.95 -15.62
CA ALA A 175 44.28 -15.81 -15.10
C ALA A 175 42.93 -15.75 -15.83
N ILE A 176 41.84 -15.55 -15.10
CA ILE A 176 40.56 -15.15 -15.72
C ILE A 176 40.57 -13.63 -15.68
N GLU A 177 40.89 -13.01 -16.81
CA GLU A 177 40.76 -11.56 -16.94
C GLU A 177 39.26 -11.24 -16.96
N CYS A 178 38.82 -10.50 -15.96
CA CYS A 178 37.41 -10.11 -15.85
C CYS A 178 37.21 -8.84 -16.67
N ARG A 179 36.77 -9.00 -17.92
CA ARG A 179 36.36 -7.87 -18.74
C ARG A 179 34.99 -7.41 -18.25
N TYR A 180 34.85 -6.16 -17.87
CA TYR A 180 33.53 -5.60 -17.56
C TYR A 180 32.89 -5.09 -18.85
N GLU A 181 31.72 -5.61 -19.21
CA GLU A 181 30.91 -5.03 -20.28
C GLU A 181 29.89 -4.06 -19.68
N GLU A 182 29.88 -2.83 -20.17
CA GLU A 182 28.85 -1.85 -19.82
C GLU A 182 27.62 -2.08 -20.67
N GLY A 183 26.52 -2.49 -20.03
CA GLY A 183 25.21 -2.63 -20.65
C GLY A 183 24.28 -1.51 -20.21
N ARG A 184 23.45 -1.01 -21.13
CA ARG A 184 22.39 -0.04 -20.79
C ARG A 184 21.44 -0.62 -19.74
N ALA A 185 21.25 0.11 -18.63
CA ALA A 185 20.25 -0.23 -17.60
C ALA A 185 18.83 -0.03 -18.15
N ILE A 186 18.60 1.09 -18.84
CA ILE A 186 17.33 1.42 -19.49
C ILE A 186 17.51 1.20 -20.99
N LYS A 187 17.07 0.03 -21.46
CA LYS A 187 17.17 -0.34 -22.87
C LYS A 187 16.14 0.34 -23.78
N GLY A 188 15.03 0.85 -23.21
CA GLY A 188 13.92 1.45 -23.96
C GLY A 188 12.85 0.44 -24.38
N PHE A 189 11.76 0.93 -24.96
CA PHE A 189 10.60 0.10 -25.35
C PHE A 189 10.90 -0.74 -26.60
N SER A 190 11.75 -0.25 -27.50
CA SER A 190 12.12 -0.92 -28.75
C SER A 190 13.09 -2.11 -28.58
N SER A 191 13.65 -2.32 -27.38
CA SER A 191 14.73 -3.28 -27.18
C SER A 191 14.28 -4.72 -26.92
N GLY A 192 12.98 -5.02 -26.99
CA GLY A 192 12.41 -6.32 -26.61
C GLY A 192 12.51 -6.65 -25.10
N ALA A 193 12.86 -5.68 -24.25
CA ALA A 193 13.03 -5.91 -22.80
C ALA A 193 11.75 -6.37 -22.08
N PHE A 194 10.57 -6.11 -22.68
CA PHE A 194 9.30 -6.59 -22.15
C PHE A 194 9.27 -8.13 -22.09
N PHE A 195 9.66 -8.80 -23.18
CA PHE A 195 9.65 -10.26 -23.26
C PHE A 195 10.74 -10.91 -22.39
N ASP A 196 11.89 -10.24 -22.20
CA ASP A 196 12.95 -10.68 -21.27
C ASP A 196 12.48 -10.75 -19.79
N ASN A 197 11.44 -9.99 -19.44
CA ASN A 197 10.92 -9.84 -18.07
C ASN A 197 9.54 -10.47 -17.86
N LEU A 198 8.98 -11.15 -18.86
CA LEU A 198 7.64 -11.72 -18.79
C LEU A 198 7.53 -12.84 -17.73
N TRP A 199 8.63 -13.53 -17.46
CA TRP A 199 8.64 -14.66 -16.54
C TRP A 199 9.03 -14.26 -15.11
N PRO A 200 8.30 -14.71 -14.07
CA PRO A 200 8.61 -14.40 -12.68
C PRO A 200 9.98 -14.98 -12.28
N LYS A 201 10.76 -14.16 -11.57
CA LYS A 201 12.07 -14.53 -11.01
C LYS A 201 11.99 -14.43 -9.49
N HIS A 202 11.70 -15.55 -8.83
CA HIS A 202 11.73 -15.64 -7.38
C HIS A 202 13.16 -15.84 -6.88
N THR A 203 13.54 -15.08 -5.85
CA THR A 203 14.87 -15.06 -5.25
C THR A 203 14.77 -15.44 -3.78
N ARG A 204 15.78 -16.12 -3.26
CA ARG A 204 15.93 -16.35 -1.82
C ARG A 204 16.81 -15.26 -1.22
N ALA A 205 16.63 -14.97 0.07
CA ALA A 205 17.50 -14.04 0.79
C ALA A 205 18.97 -14.48 0.66
N GLY A 206 19.84 -13.55 0.25
CA GLY A 206 21.27 -13.81 0.02
C GLY A 206 21.61 -14.47 -1.33
N ASP A 207 20.64 -14.64 -2.24
CA ASP A 207 20.92 -14.98 -3.63
C ASP A 207 21.54 -13.78 -4.35
N MET A 208 22.49 -14.02 -5.26
CA MET A 208 23.03 -12.95 -6.12
C MET A 208 22.03 -12.58 -7.22
N LEU A 209 21.87 -11.27 -7.48
CA LEU A 209 21.07 -10.77 -8.57
C LEU A 209 21.92 -10.70 -9.85
N SER A 210 21.83 -11.72 -10.70
CA SER A 210 22.41 -11.71 -12.06
C SER A 210 21.34 -11.91 -13.13
N LYS A 211 21.58 -11.35 -14.32
CA LYS A 211 20.73 -11.57 -15.49
C LYS A 211 20.87 -13.02 -16.00
N ASP A 212 22.06 -13.60 -15.83
CA ASP A 212 22.38 -14.94 -16.30
C ASP A 212 22.19 -15.98 -15.18
N PRO A 213 21.35 -17.02 -15.40
CA PRO A 213 21.08 -18.02 -14.38
C PRO A 213 22.31 -18.87 -14.03
N LYS A 214 23.34 -18.88 -14.88
CA LYS A 214 24.60 -19.60 -14.71
C LYS A 214 25.56 -18.94 -13.72
N ASP A 215 25.40 -17.66 -13.42
CA ASP A 215 26.27 -16.95 -12.48
C ASP A 215 25.99 -17.33 -11.02
N LYS A 216 24.81 -17.91 -10.71
CA LYS A 216 24.34 -18.15 -9.33
C LYS A 216 25.24 -19.07 -8.47
N SER A 217 26.23 -19.76 -9.04
CA SER A 217 27.05 -20.77 -8.35
C SER A 217 28.41 -20.31 -7.83
N ASP A 218 28.93 -19.15 -8.25
CA ASP A 218 30.31 -18.74 -7.91
C ASP A 218 30.40 -17.92 -6.60
N ARG A 219 29.96 -18.52 -5.48
CA ARG A 219 30.17 -17.93 -4.14
C ARG A 219 31.64 -17.90 -3.71
N THR A 220 32.49 -18.74 -4.31
CA THR A 220 33.81 -19.08 -3.76
C THR A 220 34.98 -18.30 -4.37
N ARG A 221 34.77 -17.47 -5.41
CA ARG A 221 35.86 -16.82 -6.18
C ARG A 221 35.74 -15.30 -6.34
N SER A 222 35.02 -14.67 -5.41
CA SER A 222 34.35 -13.38 -5.51
C SER A 222 35.02 -12.07 -5.02
N SER A 223 36.07 -11.51 -5.63
CA SER A 223 36.50 -10.12 -5.29
C SER A 223 35.73 -9.12 -6.19
N GLY A 224 34.66 -8.51 -5.68
CA GLY A 224 33.82 -7.56 -6.42
C GLY A 224 32.60 -7.07 -5.62
N TYR A 225 31.93 -6.02 -6.12
CA TYR A 225 30.69 -5.50 -5.53
C TYR A 225 29.49 -6.29 -6.09
N TYR A 226 28.84 -7.10 -5.25
CA TYR A 226 27.67 -7.89 -5.61
C TYR A 226 26.40 -7.31 -4.96
N VAL A 227 25.30 -7.32 -5.73
CA VAL A 227 23.98 -7.00 -5.19
C VAL A 227 23.27 -8.30 -4.87
N PHE A 228 22.86 -8.43 -3.61
CA PHE A 228 22.17 -9.61 -3.10
C PHE A 228 20.69 -9.33 -2.92
N ALA A 229 19.86 -10.36 -3.04
CA ALA A 229 18.47 -10.31 -2.68
C ALA A 229 18.33 -10.13 -1.16
N ASP A 230 17.64 -9.05 -0.76
CA ASP A 230 17.46 -8.70 0.65
C ASP A 230 16.49 -9.65 1.38
N SER A 231 15.47 -10.16 0.67
CA SER A 231 14.47 -11.06 1.25
C SER A 231 14.04 -12.16 0.27
N THR A 232 13.55 -13.27 0.83
CA THR A 232 12.98 -14.38 0.05
C THR A 232 11.62 -13.97 -0.50
N THR A 233 11.44 -14.07 -1.82
CA THR A 233 10.23 -13.66 -2.53
C THR A 233 9.39 -14.85 -2.97
N SER A 234 8.07 -14.75 -2.82
CA SER A 234 7.09 -15.72 -3.31
C SER A 234 5.85 -14.99 -3.83
N PHE A 235 5.05 -15.65 -4.66
CA PHE A 235 3.82 -15.06 -5.22
C PHE A 235 2.87 -14.52 -4.14
N MET A 236 2.66 -15.27 -3.06
CA MET A 236 1.76 -14.85 -1.97
C MET A 236 2.30 -13.64 -1.20
N ILE A 237 3.63 -13.56 -0.99
CA ILE A 237 4.25 -12.40 -0.32
C ILE A 237 4.06 -11.14 -1.19
N LEU A 238 4.24 -11.26 -2.50
CA LEU A 238 4.06 -10.14 -3.43
C LEU A 238 2.61 -9.64 -3.45
N ILE A 239 1.61 -10.53 -3.41
CA ILE A 239 0.21 -10.13 -3.26
C ILE A 239 0.01 -9.37 -1.95
N GLY A 240 0.54 -9.88 -0.82
CA GLY A 240 0.41 -9.23 0.48
C GLY A 240 1.02 -7.83 0.54
N VAL A 241 2.14 -7.60 -0.15
CA VAL A 241 2.81 -6.29 -0.24
C VAL A 241 2.07 -5.34 -1.19
N PHE A 242 1.48 -5.86 -2.28
CA PHE A 242 0.74 -5.06 -3.25
C PHE A 242 -0.67 -4.70 -2.76
N PHE A 243 -1.32 -5.57 -1.98
CA PHE A 243 -2.72 -5.42 -1.57
C PHE A 243 -3.07 -4.06 -0.92
N PRO A 244 -2.25 -3.47 -0.04
CA PRO A 244 -2.49 -2.13 0.51
C PRO A 244 -2.74 -1.04 -0.55
N SER A 245 -2.14 -1.16 -1.74
CA SER A 245 -2.30 -0.18 -2.84
C SER A 245 -3.72 -0.15 -3.43
N ALA A 246 -4.46 -1.26 -3.35
CA ALA A 246 -5.83 -1.38 -3.85
C ALA A 246 -6.88 -1.12 -2.75
N THR A 247 -6.45 -0.84 -1.51
CA THR A 247 -7.36 -0.50 -0.41
C THR A 247 -7.81 0.96 -0.48
N GLY A 248 -8.65 1.41 0.46
CA GLY A 248 -9.04 2.82 0.57
C GLY A 248 -10.29 3.23 -0.20
N ILE A 249 -11.02 2.28 -0.80
CA ILE A 249 -12.30 2.52 -1.51
C ILE A 249 -13.37 3.24 -0.65
N MET A 250 -13.25 3.16 0.68
CA MET A 250 -14.16 3.77 1.65
C MET A 250 -13.90 5.27 1.90
N ALA A 251 -12.82 5.85 1.34
CA ALA A 251 -12.49 7.25 1.55
C ALA A 251 -13.57 8.22 1.02
N GLY A 252 -14.27 7.84 -0.07
CA GLY A 252 -15.33 8.65 -0.68
C GLY A 252 -16.56 8.84 0.22
N SER A 253 -16.98 7.78 0.92
CA SER A 253 -18.13 7.83 1.83
C SER A 253 -17.91 8.69 3.08
N ASN A 254 -16.66 8.97 3.45
CA ASN A 254 -16.35 9.82 4.61
C ASN A 254 -16.78 11.29 4.41
N ARG A 255 -17.09 11.71 3.17
CA ARG A 255 -17.63 13.04 2.84
C ARG A 255 -19.10 13.02 2.40
N SER A 256 -19.82 11.95 2.71
CA SER A 256 -21.24 11.76 2.35
C SER A 256 -22.12 12.94 2.75
N GLY A 257 -21.86 13.54 3.92
CA GLY A 257 -22.65 14.66 4.47
C GLY A 257 -22.53 15.98 3.72
N ASN A 258 -21.54 16.11 2.82
CA ASN A 258 -21.29 17.31 2.02
C ASN A 258 -21.76 17.17 0.56
N LEU A 259 -22.34 16.02 0.19
CA LEU A 259 -22.82 15.76 -1.15
C LEU A 259 -24.26 16.23 -1.31
N ARG A 260 -24.58 16.80 -2.47
CA ARG A 260 -25.97 17.14 -2.84
C ARG A 260 -26.84 15.88 -2.94
N ASP A 261 -26.32 14.83 -3.58
CA ASP A 261 -26.99 13.54 -3.76
C ASP A 261 -26.02 12.38 -3.44
N ALA A 262 -25.91 12.01 -2.16
CA ALA A 262 -24.95 11.01 -1.69
C ALA A 262 -25.22 9.60 -2.25
N SER A 263 -26.49 9.20 -2.39
CA SER A 263 -26.90 7.88 -2.87
C SER A 263 -26.44 7.57 -4.29
N ARG A 264 -26.34 8.59 -5.15
CA ARG A 264 -25.85 8.46 -6.53
C ARG A 264 -24.35 8.72 -6.64
N SER A 265 -23.83 9.71 -5.91
CA SER A 265 -22.46 10.20 -6.07
C SER A 265 -21.42 9.25 -5.48
N ILE A 266 -21.73 8.57 -4.37
CA ILE A 266 -20.81 7.60 -3.73
C ILE A 266 -20.49 6.42 -4.65
N PRO A 267 -21.48 5.63 -5.13
CA PRO A 267 -21.18 4.44 -5.95
C PRO A 267 -20.50 4.81 -7.27
N LEU A 268 -20.96 5.87 -7.94
CA LEU A 268 -20.38 6.31 -9.21
C LEU A 268 -18.93 6.81 -9.03
N GLY A 269 -18.69 7.61 -7.98
CA GLY A 269 -17.36 8.13 -7.67
C GLY A 269 -16.37 7.04 -7.29
N THR A 270 -16.77 6.08 -6.44
CA THR A 270 -15.90 4.97 -6.03
C THR A 270 -15.57 4.05 -7.21
N LEU A 271 -16.55 3.72 -8.07
CA LEU A 271 -16.30 2.88 -9.25
C LEU A 271 -15.40 3.58 -10.27
N ALA A 272 -15.65 4.87 -10.57
CA ALA A 272 -14.80 5.64 -11.48
C ALA A 272 -13.36 5.75 -10.95
N ALA A 273 -13.19 5.99 -9.65
CA ALA A 273 -11.86 6.01 -9.02
C ALA A 273 -11.16 4.65 -9.11
N GLN A 274 -11.85 3.55 -8.83
CA GLN A 274 -11.28 2.21 -8.89
C GLN A 274 -10.85 1.83 -10.31
N ILE A 275 -11.64 2.18 -11.33
CA ILE A 275 -11.27 1.95 -12.72
C ILE A 275 -10.03 2.79 -13.07
N THR A 276 -9.99 4.06 -12.64
CA THR A 276 -8.88 4.97 -12.92
C THR A 276 -7.56 4.51 -12.27
N THR A 277 -7.60 3.92 -11.07
CA THR A 277 -6.39 3.43 -10.39
C THR A 277 -5.94 2.05 -10.85
N SER A 278 -6.85 1.28 -11.49
CA SER A 278 -6.54 -0.06 -12.00
C SER A 278 -5.94 -0.05 -13.41
N VAL A 279 -6.16 1.03 -14.17
CA VAL A 279 -5.62 1.25 -15.53
C VAL A 279 -4.26 1.93 -15.44
#